data_AF-B0TEU9-F1
#
_entry.id   AF-B0TEU9-F1
#
_cell.length_a   1.000
_cell.length_b   1.000
_cell.length_c   1.000
_cell.angle_alpha   90.00
_cell.angle_beta   90.00
_cell.angle_gamma   90.00
#
_symmetry.space_group_name_H-M   'P 1'
#
loop_
_entity.id
_entity.type
_entity.pdbx_description
1 polymer ?
#
loop_
_entity_poly.entity_id
_entity_poly.type
_entity_poly.pdbx_seq_one_letter_code
_entity_poly.pdbx_strand_id
1 'polypeptide(L)'
;MSQNKPSSQPGSRSWSGITVTLPIKPAVSPNSPATASPLEEPFELRKAVALHDAGIDGDKQAVLKAHELLSKLRQTKPTPLVEAYYGSVVCLLGRDAVDPSERFAKALEGLKTLDKVVRAHPDLIQARILRGQVCFRLPEQFFHRSRTAIEDFHYLISRYEQDNRLFAADFYWRILYQLGVAYKNIHLMHEAKAAWTKLLTLARDPQYRALVEQEGFVPQFG
;
A
#
# COMPACT_ATOMS: atom_id res chain seq x y z
N MET A 1 43.02 -9.98 -21.11
CA MET A 1 41.92 -9.10 -21.54
C MET A 1 40.65 -9.54 -20.81
N SER A 2 40.41 -9.01 -19.60
CA SER A 2 39.16 -9.26 -18.86
C SER A 2 38.21 -8.11 -19.10
N GLN A 3 37.07 -8.38 -19.74
CA GLN A 3 35.98 -7.43 -19.85
C GLN A 3 35.11 -7.50 -18.59
N ASN A 4 35.22 -6.47 -17.74
CA ASN A 4 34.22 -6.18 -16.70
C ASN A 4 32.95 -5.66 -17.39
N LYS A 5 31.85 -6.42 -17.30
CA LYS A 5 30.51 -5.89 -17.55
C LYS A 5 30.04 -5.14 -16.29
N PRO A 6 29.51 -3.92 -16.40
CA PRO A 6 28.93 -3.23 -15.26
C PRO A 6 27.58 -3.89 -14.89
N SER A 7 27.43 -4.22 -13.62
CA SER A 7 26.17 -4.65 -13.01
C SER A 7 25.21 -3.45 -12.94
N SER A 8 24.22 -3.42 -13.83
CA SER A 8 23.10 -2.52 -13.73
C SER A 8 22.17 -2.98 -12.60
N GLN A 9 22.37 -2.44 -11.39
CA GLN A 9 21.33 -2.48 -10.37
C GLN A 9 20.08 -1.74 -10.91
N PRO A 10 18.88 -2.34 -10.90
CA PRO A 10 17.67 -1.58 -11.20
C PRO A 10 17.46 -0.58 -10.06
N GLY A 11 17.50 0.70 -10.43
CA GLY A 11 17.56 1.84 -9.53
C GLY A 11 16.48 1.82 -8.45
N SER A 12 16.89 2.27 -7.26
CA SER A 12 16.00 2.70 -6.20
C SER A 12 14.97 3.67 -6.77
N ARG A 13 13.71 3.24 -6.92
CA ARG A 13 12.61 4.13 -7.31
C ARG A 13 12.37 5.09 -6.14
N SER A 14 12.91 6.29 -6.26
CA SER A 14 12.66 7.39 -5.33
C SER A 14 11.26 7.93 -5.61
N TRP A 15 10.32 7.63 -4.72
CA TRP A 15 8.90 8.06 -4.81
C TRP A 15 8.68 9.44 -4.19
N SER A 16 9.64 10.36 -4.32
CA SER A 16 9.57 11.70 -3.73
C SER A 16 8.51 12.63 -4.34
N GLY A 17 7.75 12.18 -5.34
CA GLY A 17 6.77 13.00 -6.06
C GLY A 17 5.28 12.70 -5.81
N ILE A 18 4.92 11.61 -5.12
CA ILE A 18 3.52 11.30 -4.79
C ILE A 18 3.41 11.17 -3.28
N THR A 19 2.93 12.22 -2.61
CA THR A 19 2.65 12.21 -1.18
C THR A 19 1.76 11.00 -0.86
N VAL A 20 2.17 10.17 0.11
CA VAL A 20 1.41 8.99 0.49
C VAL A 20 0.40 9.40 1.56
N THR A 21 -0.57 10.20 1.16
CA THR A 21 -1.78 10.32 1.97
C THR A 21 -2.61 9.07 1.71
N LEU A 22 -2.67 8.18 2.69
CA LEU A 22 -3.75 7.19 2.77
C LEU A 22 -5.06 7.99 2.86
N PRO A 23 -6.07 7.70 2.02
CA PRO A 23 -7.30 8.47 2.05
C PRO A 23 -8.06 8.16 3.33
N ILE A 24 -7.89 9.00 4.35
CA ILE A 24 -8.84 9.11 5.45
C ILE A 24 -10.02 9.92 4.90
N LYS A 25 -10.99 9.25 4.29
CA LYS A 25 -12.36 9.75 4.25
C LYS A 25 -13.23 8.80 5.07
N PRO A 26 -13.97 9.28 6.09
CA PRO A 26 -15.00 8.45 6.69
C PRO A 26 -16.05 8.15 5.61
N ALA A 27 -16.11 6.89 5.16
CA ALA A 27 -17.15 6.41 4.27
C ALA A 27 -18.47 6.37 5.05
N VAL A 28 -19.29 7.41 4.91
CA VAL A 28 -20.68 7.38 5.39
C VAL A 28 -21.53 6.78 4.27
N SER A 29 -21.99 5.53 4.47
CA SER A 29 -23.06 4.94 3.67
C SER A 29 -24.31 4.78 4.54
N PRO A 30 -25.47 5.32 4.14
CA PRO A 30 -26.65 5.38 5.03
C PRO A 30 -27.46 4.07 5.16
N ASN A 31 -27.10 2.96 4.51
CA ASN A 31 -27.95 1.75 4.45
C ASN A 31 -27.23 0.42 4.76
N SER A 32 -26.41 0.36 5.82
CA SER A 32 -25.97 -0.93 6.41
C SER A 32 -26.33 -0.98 7.90
N PRO A 33 -26.87 -2.10 8.42
CA PRO A 33 -27.18 -2.22 9.83
C PRO A 33 -25.87 -2.33 10.64
N ALA A 34 -25.66 -1.33 11.49
CA ALA A 34 -24.78 -1.30 12.66
C ALA A 34 -23.35 -1.85 12.48
N THR A 35 -22.47 -1.02 11.91
CA THR A 35 -21.08 -0.92 12.41
C THR A 35 -20.81 0.55 12.72
N ALA A 36 -20.17 0.76 13.87
CA ALA A 36 -20.14 2.01 14.63
C ALA A 36 -19.90 3.29 13.80
N SER A 37 -20.62 4.34 14.19
CA SER A 37 -20.51 5.72 13.69
C SER A 37 -19.05 6.21 13.68
N PRO A 38 -18.66 7.14 12.78
CA PRO A 38 -17.34 7.81 12.75
C PRO A 38 -16.90 8.52 14.05
N LEU A 39 -17.71 8.46 15.12
CA LEU A 39 -17.47 9.05 16.42
C LEU A 39 -16.79 8.11 17.45
N GLU A 40 -16.52 6.84 17.12
CA GLU A 40 -16.07 5.86 18.14
C GLU A 40 -14.65 5.30 17.96
N GLU A 41 -13.86 5.78 16.99
CA GLU A 41 -12.46 5.37 16.92
C GLU A 41 -11.65 6.01 18.07
N PRO A 42 -10.98 5.20 18.92
CA PRO A 42 -10.22 5.72 20.05
C PRO A 42 -9.27 6.83 19.59
N PHE A 43 -9.25 7.95 20.30
CA PHE A 43 -8.35 9.08 20.00
C PHE A 43 -6.90 8.62 19.76
N GLU A 44 -6.45 7.66 20.57
CA GLU A 44 -5.13 7.03 20.44
C GLU A 44 -4.91 6.30 19.11
N LEU A 45 -5.93 5.62 18.57
CA LEU A 45 -5.80 4.97 17.27
C LEU A 45 -5.70 6.01 16.15
N ARG A 46 -6.51 7.08 16.19
CA ARG A 46 -6.39 8.19 15.21
C ARG A 46 -4.99 8.81 15.23
N LYS A 47 -4.44 9.03 16.43
CA LYS A 47 -3.07 9.51 16.60
C LYS A 47 -2.02 8.53 16.04
N ALA A 48 -2.19 7.23 16.30
CA ALA A 48 -1.31 6.20 15.76
C ALA A 48 -1.33 6.14 14.24
N VAL A 49 -2.51 6.29 13.63
CA VAL A 49 -2.67 6.35 12.17
C VAL A 49 -1.97 7.57 11.58
N ALA A 50 -2.15 8.76 12.17
CA ALA A 50 -1.48 9.97 11.71
C ALA A 50 0.06 9.84 11.78
N LEU A 51 0.59 9.23 12.85
CA LEU A 51 2.02 8.96 12.98
C LEU A 51 2.50 7.90 11.97
N HIS A 52 1.70 6.87 11.72
CA HIS A 52 1.99 5.88 10.70
C HIS A 52 2.07 6.53 9.31
N ASP A 53 1.13 7.39 8.96
CA ASP A 53 1.06 8.05 7.65
C ASP A 53 2.26 8.99 7.45
N ALA A 54 2.62 9.78 8.47
CA ALA A 54 3.87 10.55 8.47
C ALA A 54 5.11 9.64 8.31
N GLY A 55 5.08 8.45 8.92
CA GLY A 55 6.10 7.43 8.75
C GLY A 55 6.19 6.90 7.32
N ILE A 56 5.06 6.75 6.61
CA ILE A 56 5.06 6.38 5.20
C ILE A 56 5.71 7.48 4.34
N ASP A 57 5.45 8.75 4.68
CA ASP A 57 6.05 9.93 4.04
C ASP A 57 7.53 10.15 4.41
N GLY A 58 8.08 9.34 5.32
CA GLY A 58 9.52 9.26 5.59
C GLY A 58 9.95 9.70 7.00
N ASP A 59 9.03 10.11 7.87
CA ASP A 59 9.34 10.47 9.25
C ASP A 59 9.63 9.22 10.10
N LYS A 60 10.92 8.90 10.26
CA LYS A 60 11.39 7.76 11.07
C LYS A 60 11.00 7.88 12.55
N GLN A 61 10.93 9.09 13.09
CA GLN A 61 10.51 9.29 14.49
C GLN A 61 9.01 9.04 14.65
N ALA A 62 8.20 9.38 13.64
CA ALA A 62 6.79 9.03 13.61
C ALA A 62 6.57 7.51 13.56
N VAL A 63 7.40 6.76 12.82
CA VAL A 63 7.36 5.28 12.83
C VAL A 63 7.57 4.71 14.23
N LEU A 64 8.58 5.18 14.97
CA LEU A 64 8.85 4.72 16.34
C LEU A 64 7.67 5.01 17.27
N LYS A 65 7.13 6.23 17.22
CA LYS A 65 5.97 6.64 18.04
C LYS A 65 4.70 5.88 17.67
N ALA A 66 4.46 5.64 16.37
CA ALA A 66 3.33 4.84 15.91
C ALA A 66 3.45 3.40 16.42
N HIS A 67 4.63 2.80 16.33
CA HIS A 67 4.87 1.44 16.83
C HIS A 67 4.65 1.33 18.34
N GLU A 68 5.15 2.28 19.14
CA GLU A 68 4.92 2.30 20.58
C GLU A 68 3.41 2.37 20.91
N LEU A 69 2.70 3.31 20.28
CA LEU A 69 1.28 3.51 20.53
C LEU A 69 0.43 2.32 20.09
N LEU A 70 0.71 1.76 18.91
CA LEU A 70 0.04 0.56 18.42
C LEU A 70 0.34 -0.65 19.30
N SER A 71 1.57 -0.81 19.79
CA SER A 71 1.91 -1.88 20.73
C SER A 71 1.08 -1.80 22.01
N LYS A 72 0.91 -0.58 22.56
CA LYS A 72 0.04 -0.35 23.72
C LYS A 72 -1.43 -0.62 23.40
N LEU A 73 -1.92 -0.19 22.24
CA LEU A 73 -3.29 -0.44 21.79
C LEU A 73 -3.57 -1.94 21.61
N ARG A 74 -2.63 -2.72 21.09
CA ARG A 74 -2.77 -4.19 20.98
C ARG A 74 -2.99 -4.87 22.33
N GLN A 75 -2.37 -4.36 23.38
CA GLN A 75 -2.52 -4.92 24.73
C GLN A 75 -3.81 -4.48 25.41
N THR A 76 -4.22 -3.23 25.20
CA THR A 76 -5.30 -2.60 25.95
C THR A 76 -6.65 -2.61 25.25
N LYS A 77 -6.65 -2.52 23.91
CA LYS A 77 -7.84 -2.42 23.05
C LYS A 77 -7.56 -3.10 21.69
N PRO A 78 -7.32 -4.42 21.66
CA PRO A 78 -7.03 -5.11 20.42
C PRO A 78 -8.22 -5.05 19.47
N THR A 79 -7.99 -4.56 18.26
CA THR A 79 -8.94 -4.64 17.14
C THR A 79 -8.21 -5.10 15.89
N PRO A 80 -8.91 -5.66 14.89
CA PRO A 80 -8.30 -6.01 13.62
C PRO A 80 -7.58 -4.83 12.94
N LEU A 81 -8.12 -3.62 13.12
CA LEU A 81 -7.54 -2.39 12.58
C LEU A 81 -6.22 -2.03 13.28
N VAL A 82 -6.17 -2.13 14.62
CA VAL A 82 -4.93 -1.94 15.40
C VAL A 82 -3.86 -2.95 14.96
N GLU A 83 -4.23 -4.22 14.79
CA GLU A 83 -3.30 -5.27 14.32
C GLU A 83 -2.80 -4.99 12.90
N ALA A 84 -3.66 -4.50 11.99
CA ALA A 84 -3.26 -4.16 10.63
C ALA A 84 -2.23 -3.02 10.61
N TYR A 85 -2.50 -1.93 11.32
CA TYR A 85 -1.56 -0.81 11.43
C TYR A 85 -0.27 -1.21 12.14
N TYR A 86 -0.34 -2.07 13.16
CA TYR A 86 0.86 -2.62 13.78
C TYR A 86 1.69 -3.42 12.78
N GLY A 87 1.08 -4.31 12.00
CA GLY A 87 1.80 -5.04 10.96
C GLY A 87 2.48 -4.11 9.96
N SER A 88 1.78 -3.07 9.51
CA SER A 88 2.34 -2.06 8.60
C SER A 88 3.51 -1.28 9.21
N VAL A 89 3.38 -0.79 10.45
CA VAL A 89 4.46 -0.02 11.10
C VAL A 89 5.68 -0.88 11.40
N VAL A 90 5.51 -2.19 11.67
CA VAL A 90 6.64 -3.12 11.81
C VAL A 90 7.40 -3.27 10.48
N CYS A 91 6.72 -3.28 9.32
CA CYS A 91 7.40 -3.20 8.03
C CYS A 91 8.15 -1.87 7.84
N LEU A 92 7.62 -0.75 8.33
CA LEU A 92 8.30 0.55 8.32
C LEU A 92 9.56 0.56 9.22
N LEU A 93 9.51 -0.09 10.39
CA LEU A 93 10.72 -0.31 11.20
C LEU A 93 11.78 -1.08 10.42
N GLY A 94 11.37 -2.12 9.67
CA GLY A 94 12.27 -2.85 8.79
C GLY A 94 12.92 -1.95 7.74
N ARG A 95 12.13 -1.09 7.06
CA ARG A 95 12.64 -0.10 6.10
C ARG A 95 13.72 0.78 6.72
N ASP A 96 13.51 1.22 7.96
CA ASP A 96 14.38 2.19 8.63
C ASP A 96 15.57 1.56 9.35
N ALA A 97 15.58 0.23 9.52
CA ALA A 97 16.66 -0.52 10.16
C ALA A 97 17.98 -0.45 9.37
N VAL A 98 19.08 -0.28 10.12
CA VAL A 98 20.44 -0.25 9.57
C VAL A 98 20.93 -1.68 9.29
N ASP A 99 20.67 -2.61 10.21
CA ASP A 99 21.06 -4.01 10.06
C ASP A 99 20.19 -4.72 9.01
N PRO A 100 20.78 -5.36 7.99
CA PRO A 100 20.02 -6.08 6.96
C PRO A 100 19.19 -7.25 7.49
N SER A 101 19.67 -7.94 8.53
CA SER A 101 18.95 -9.09 9.10
C SER A 101 17.73 -8.62 9.87
N GLU A 102 17.86 -7.56 10.67
CA GLU A 102 16.75 -6.89 11.35
C GLU A 102 15.72 -6.36 10.35
N ARG A 103 16.18 -5.68 9.29
CA ARG A 103 15.32 -5.21 8.19
C ARG A 103 14.45 -6.33 7.63
N PHE A 104 15.08 -7.46 7.30
CA PHE A 104 14.38 -8.60 6.72
C PHE A 104 13.42 -9.26 7.72
N ALA A 105 13.87 -9.46 8.96
CA ALA A 105 13.06 -10.04 10.03
C ALA A 105 11.80 -9.21 10.31
N LYS A 106 11.95 -7.88 10.40
CA LYS A 106 10.84 -6.95 10.61
C LYS A 106 9.87 -6.93 9.43
N ALA A 107 10.38 -6.93 8.19
CA ALA A 107 9.52 -7.05 7.02
C ALA A 107 8.65 -8.33 7.06
N LEU A 108 9.24 -9.48 7.41
CA LEU A 108 8.51 -10.75 7.54
C LEU A 108 7.52 -10.75 8.71
N GLU A 109 7.88 -10.17 9.86
CA GLU A 109 7.01 -10.04 11.03
C GLU A 109 5.75 -9.23 10.70
N GLY A 110 5.92 -8.07 10.06
CA GLY A 110 4.83 -7.20 9.66
C GLY A 110 3.93 -7.85 8.60
N LEU A 111 4.52 -8.50 7.59
CA LEU A 111 3.79 -9.26 6.57
C LEU A 111 2.95 -10.38 7.18
N LYS A 112 3.53 -11.18 8.09
CA LYS A 112 2.82 -12.27 8.77
C LYS A 112 1.59 -11.75 9.53
N THR A 113 1.74 -10.57 10.14
CA THR A 113 0.64 -9.91 10.85
C THR A 113 -0.45 -9.46 9.88
N LEU A 114 -0.10 -8.76 8.80
CA LEU A 114 -1.04 -8.32 7.77
C LEU A 114 -1.77 -9.49 7.10
N ASP A 115 -1.05 -10.55 6.74
CA ASP A 115 -1.62 -11.77 6.16
C ASP A 115 -2.63 -12.42 7.12
N LYS A 116 -2.33 -12.45 8.42
CA LYS A 116 -3.26 -12.97 9.44
C LYS A 116 -4.52 -12.10 9.52
N VAL A 117 -4.38 -10.78 9.52
CA VAL A 117 -5.54 -9.87 9.63
C VAL A 117 -6.44 -9.99 8.40
N VAL A 118 -5.89 -9.92 7.18
CA VAL A 118 -6.71 -10.02 5.96
C VAL A 118 -7.36 -11.40 5.83
N ARG A 119 -6.68 -12.47 6.24
CA ARG A 119 -7.29 -13.82 6.26
C ARG A 119 -8.47 -13.92 7.23
N ALA A 120 -8.38 -13.30 8.41
CA ALA A 120 -9.45 -13.34 9.41
C ALA A 120 -10.58 -12.33 9.12
N HIS A 121 -10.26 -11.22 8.46
CA HIS A 121 -11.16 -10.11 8.18
C HIS A 121 -11.02 -9.69 6.70
N PRO A 122 -11.45 -10.55 5.75
CA PRO A 122 -11.21 -10.34 4.32
C PRO A 122 -11.91 -9.10 3.77
N ASP A 123 -12.96 -8.61 4.44
CA ASP A 123 -13.71 -7.43 3.99
C ASP A 123 -13.19 -6.11 4.60
N LEU A 124 -12.21 -6.18 5.50
CA LEU A 124 -11.63 -5.00 6.16
C LEU A 124 -10.77 -4.22 5.16
N ILE A 125 -11.39 -3.22 4.52
CA ILE A 125 -10.79 -2.38 3.48
C ILE A 125 -9.42 -1.85 3.89
N GLN A 126 -9.29 -1.31 5.11
CA GLN A 126 -8.03 -0.73 5.57
C GLN A 126 -6.91 -1.76 5.69
N ALA A 127 -7.21 -2.99 6.10
CA ALA A 127 -6.20 -4.05 6.18
C ALA A 127 -5.68 -4.44 4.79
N ARG A 128 -6.56 -4.49 3.78
CA ARG A 128 -6.15 -4.74 2.39
C ARG A 128 -5.39 -3.57 1.77
N ILE A 129 -5.74 -2.33 2.10
CA ILE A 129 -4.94 -1.16 1.72
C ILE A 129 -3.53 -1.30 2.26
N LEU A 130 -3.38 -1.55 3.56
CA LEU A 130 -2.08 -1.68 4.21
C LEU A 130 -1.27 -2.85 3.64
N ARG A 131 -1.87 -4.04 3.53
CA ARG A 131 -1.21 -5.23 2.97
C ARG A 131 -0.81 -5.03 1.51
N GLY A 132 -1.71 -4.51 0.67
CA GLY A 132 -1.43 -4.25 -0.74
C GLY A 132 -0.29 -3.25 -0.93
N GLN A 133 -0.30 -2.14 -0.19
CA GLN A 133 0.77 -1.12 -0.26
C GLN A 133 2.12 -1.66 0.24
N VAL A 134 2.14 -2.42 1.35
CA VAL A 134 3.37 -3.03 1.87
C VAL A 134 3.92 -4.04 0.85
N CYS A 135 3.10 -4.98 0.39
CA CYS A 135 3.49 -6.00 -0.58
C CYS A 135 4.01 -5.39 -1.89
N PHE A 136 3.40 -4.31 -2.37
CA PHE A 136 3.80 -3.60 -3.58
C PHE A 136 5.20 -2.98 -3.48
N ARG A 137 5.59 -2.48 -2.30
CA ARG A 137 6.87 -1.79 -2.08
C ARG A 137 8.04 -2.72 -1.82
N LEU A 138 7.77 -3.99 -1.54
CA LEU A 138 8.82 -4.97 -1.27
C LEU A 138 9.49 -5.44 -2.57
N PRO A 139 10.82 -5.64 -2.58
CA PRO A 139 11.50 -6.17 -3.76
C PRO A 139 11.00 -7.58 -4.11
N GLU A 140 10.44 -7.73 -5.31
CA GLU A 140 9.85 -8.99 -5.77
C GLU A 140 10.83 -10.17 -5.72
N GLN A 141 12.11 -9.92 -6.05
CA GLN A 141 13.17 -10.95 -6.06
C GLN A 141 13.46 -11.61 -4.70
N PHE A 142 13.07 -10.98 -3.59
CA PHE A 142 13.31 -11.49 -2.24
C PHE A 142 12.03 -11.94 -1.54
N PHE A 143 10.91 -11.25 -1.78
CA PHE A 143 9.69 -11.45 -1.00
C PHE A 143 8.55 -12.13 -1.77
N HIS A 144 8.56 -12.09 -3.11
CA HIS A 144 7.53 -12.68 -3.97
C HIS A 144 6.10 -12.23 -3.63
N ARG A 145 5.91 -10.92 -3.40
CA ARG A 145 4.65 -10.35 -2.88
C ARG A 145 3.79 -9.62 -3.91
N SER A 146 4.23 -9.53 -5.18
CA SER A 146 3.45 -8.88 -6.23
C SER A 146 2.09 -9.54 -6.45
N ARG A 147 1.97 -10.88 -6.35
CA ARG A 147 0.66 -11.57 -6.43
C ARG A 147 -0.30 -11.15 -5.32
N THR A 148 0.19 -11.01 -4.09
CA THR A 148 -0.63 -10.54 -2.96
C THR A 148 -1.06 -9.09 -3.15
N ALA A 149 -0.15 -8.23 -3.64
CA ALA A 149 -0.51 -6.85 -3.96
C ALA A 149 -1.58 -6.78 -5.07
N ILE A 150 -1.45 -7.60 -6.13
CA ILE A 150 -2.43 -7.70 -7.21
C ILE A 150 -3.81 -8.11 -6.66
N GLU A 151 -3.88 -9.12 -5.78
CA GLU A 151 -5.14 -9.56 -5.15
C GLU A 151 -5.82 -8.40 -4.40
N ASP A 152 -5.08 -7.68 -3.55
CA ASP A 152 -5.63 -6.58 -2.78
C ASP A 152 -6.03 -5.40 -3.66
N PHE A 153 -5.23 -5.07 -4.67
CA PHE A 153 -5.56 -3.99 -5.62
C PHE A 153 -6.82 -4.29 -6.42
N HIS A 154 -7.00 -5.53 -6.91
CA HIS A 154 -8.26 -5.93 -7.56
C HIS A 154 -9.46 -5.79 -6.64
N TYR A 155 -9.33 -6.25 -5.40
CA TYR A 155 -10.39 -6.11 -4.43
C TYR A 155 -10.74 -4.62 -4.22
N LEU A 156 -9.74 -3.75 -4.01
CA LEU A 156 -9.96 -2.33 -3.78
C LEU A 156 -10.55 -1.61 -4.99
N ILE A 157 -10.10 -1.93 -6.20
CA ILE A 157 -10.66 -1.43 -7.47
C ILE A 157 -12.14 -1.82 -7.59
N SER A 158 -12.45 -3.10 -7.38
CA SER A 158 -13.83 -3.61 -7.44
C SER A 158 -14.74 -2.91 -6.42
N ARG A 159 -14.26 -2.74 -5.18
CA ARG A 159 -15.03 -2.05 -4.12
C ARG A 159 -15.27 -0.58 -4.44
N TYR A 160 -14.28 0.12 -5.00
CA TYR A 160 -14.45 1.52 -5.43
C TYR A 160 -15.43 1.65 -6.60
N GLU A 161 -15.42 0.71 -7.53
CA GLU A 161 -16.34 0.70 -8.67
C GLU A 161 -17.79 0.43 -8.26
N GLN A 162 -18.00 -0.27 -7.13
CA GLN A 162 -19.30 -0.45 -6.51
C GLN A 162 -19.74 0.78 -5.71
N ASP A 163 -18.84 1.39 -4.94
CA ASP A 163 -19.09 2.62 -4.18
C ASP A 163 -17.87 3.54 -4.21
N ASN A 164 -17.93 4.56 -5.09
CA ASN A 164 -16.83 5.50 -5.30
C ASN A 164 -16.65 6.50 -4.14
N ARG A 165 -17.46 6.42 -3.07
CA ARG A 165 -17.32 7.23 -1.86
C ARG A 165 -16.38 6.60 -0.83
N LEU A 166 -15.96 5.35 -1.04
CA LEU A 166 -15.08 4.63 -0.11
C LEU A 166 -13.72 5.32 0.08
N PHE A 167 -13.18 5.93 -0.97
CA PHE A 167 -11.95 6.71 -0.92
C PHE A 167 -11.89 7.72 -2.08
N ALA A 168 -10.85 8.56 -2.14
CA ALA A 168 -10.70 9.55 -3.19
C ALA A 168 -10.35 8.93 -4.56
N ALA A 169 -10.79 9.57 -5.64
CA ALA A 169 -10.48 9.15 -7.02
C ALA A 169 -8.98 9.06 -7.30
N ASP A 170 -8.18 9.99 -6.77
CA ASP A 170 -6.72 9.96 -6.90
C ASP A 170 -6.11 8.69 -6.32
N PHE A 171 -6.67 8.17 -5.22
CA PHE A 171 -6.22 6.89 -4.67
C PHE A 171 -6.58 5.72 -5.57
N TYR A 172 -7.77 5.73 -6.16
CA TYR A 172 -8.19 4.74 -7.14
C TYR A 172 -7.27 4.73 -8.37
N TRP A 173 -6.96 5.90 -8.93
CA TRP A 173 -6.00 6.02 -10.05
C TRP A 173 -4.60 5.53 -9.67
N ARG A 174 -4.14 5.86 -8.44
CA ARG A 174 -2.88 5.34 -7.91
C ARG A 174 -2.88 3.81 -7.81
N ILE A 175 -3.97 3.18 -7.36
CA ILE A 175 -4.09 1.73 -7.30
C ILE A 175 -4.04 1.11 -8.71
N LEU A 176 -4.73 1.69 -9.70
CA LEU A 176 -4.67 1.20 -11.10
C LEU A 176 -3.26 1.25 -11.67
N TYR A 177 -2.56 2.35 -11.42
CA TYR A 177 -1.16 2.49 -11.80
C TYR A 177 -0.28 1.40 -11.14
N GLN A 178 -0.40 1.25 -9.81
CA GLN A 178 0.35 0.29 -9.02
C GLN A 178 0.02 -1.17 -9.41
N LEU A 179 -1.22 -1.45 -9.78
CA LEU A 179 -1.64 -2.76 -10.30
C LEU A 179 -0.88 -3.10 -11.59
N GLY A 180 -0.77 -2.15 -12.52
CA GLY A 180 -0.02 -2.40 -13.75
C GLY A 180 1.48 -2.64 -13.49
N VAL A 181 2.07 -1.90 -12.56
CA VAL A 181 3.46 -2.13 -12.12
C VAL A 181 3.62 -3.50 -11.46
N ALA A 182 2.68 -3.89 -10.57
CA ALA A 182 2.72 -5.20 -9.91
C ALA A 182 2.61 -6.36 -10.92
N TYR A 183 1.78 -6.21 -11.95
CA TYR A 183 1.70 -7.16 -13.05
C TYR A 183 3.02 -7.26 -13.84
N LYS A 184 3.61 -6.11 -14.19
CA LYS A 184 4.92 -6.05 -14.86
C LYS A 184 6.01 -6.75 -14.03
N ASN A 185 6.03 -6.57 -12.71
CA ASN A 185 7.01 -7.22 -11.82
C ASN A 185 7.00 -8.74 -11.91
N ILE A 186 5.87 -9.35 -12.29
CA ILE A 186 5.71 -10.81 -12.48
C ILE A 186 5.53 -11.19 -13.95
N HIS A 187 6.00 -10.34 -14.87
CA HIS A 187 6.02 -10.56 -16.32
C HIS A 187 4.65 -10.71 -16.99
N LEU A 188 3.57 -10.26 -16.36
CA LEU A 188 2.21 -10.25 -16.90
C LEU A 188 1.94 -8.94 -17.66
N MET A 189 2.64 -8.78 -18.79
CA MET A 189 2.63 -7.51 -19.54
C MET A 189 1.27 -7.18 -20.19
N HIS A 190 0.47 -8.18 -20.55
CA HIS A 190 -0.84 -7.94 -21.14
C HIS A 190 -1.79 -7.29 -20.11
N GLU A 191 -1.82 -7.84 -18.90
CA GLU A 191 -2.58 -7.34 -17.76
C GLU A 191 -2.08 -5.98 -17.29
N ALA A 192 -0.76 -5.76 -17.30
CA ALA A 192 -0.18 -4.45 -16.99
C ALA A 192 -0.71 -3.36 -17.94
N LYS A 193 -0.70 -3.63 -19.25
CA LYS A 193 -1.22 -2.71 -20.28
C LYS A 193 -2.72 -2.48 -20.15
N ALA A 194 -3.49 -3.50 -19.77
CA ALA A 194 -4.93 -3.35 -19.54
C ALA A 194 -5.22 -2.42 -18.35
N ALA A 195 -4.50 -2.59 -17.24
CA ALA A 195 -4.62 -1.72 -16.06
C ALA A 195 -4.25 -0.26 -16.38
N TRP A 196 -3.15 -0.03 -17.09
CA TRP A 196 -2.73 1.32 -17.48
C TRP A 196 -3.62 1.95 -18.55
N THR A 197 -4.16 1.18 -19.49
CA THR A 197 -5.16 1.69 -20.43
C THR A 197 -6.39 2.18 -19.67
N LYS A 198 -6.91 1.38 -18.73
CA LYS A 198 -8.03 1.77 -17.86
C LYS A 198 -7.72 3.00 -17.01
N LEU A 199 -6.51 3.11 -16.48
CA LEU A 199 -6.06 4.31 -15.78
C LEU A 199 -6.15 5.55 -16.67
N LEU A 200 -5.60 5.49 -17.88
CA LEU A 200 -5.48 6.65 -18.76
C LEU A 200 -6.80 7.04 -19.43
N THR A 201 -7.81 6.17 -19.47
CA THR A 201 -9.17 6.56 -19.86
C THR A 201 -9.91 7.30 -18.76
N LEU A 202 -9.53 7.11 -17.50
CA LEU A 202 -10.24 7.65 -16.33
C LEU A 202 -9.54 8.88 -15.73
N ALA A 203 -8.21 8.84 -15.61
CA ALA A 203 -7.41 9.89 -15.02
C ALA A 203 -7.13 10.99 -16.06
N ARG A 204 -7.50 12.23 -15.70
CA ARG A 204 -7.23 13.41 -16.53
C ARG A 204 -5.88 14.06 -16.22
N ASP A 205 -5.24 13.62 -15.14
CA ASP A 205 -3.98 14.18 -14.69
C ASP A 205 -2.83 13.69 -15.60
N PRO A 206 -2.09 14.61 -16.26
CA PRO A 206 -0.98 14.24 -17.13
C PRO A 206 0.14 13.48 -16.40
N GLN A 207 0.22 13.55 -15.07
CA GLN A 207 1.23 12.82 -14.31
C GLN A 207 1.13 11.30 -14.53
N TYR A 208 -0.08 10.75 -14.68
CA TYR A 208 -0.25 9.31 -14.87
C TYR A 208 0.21 8.86 -16.25
N ARG A 209 0.07 9.70 -17.27
CA ARG A 209 0.65 9.43 -18.59
C ARG A 209 2.17 9.34 -18.49
N ALA A 210 2.80 10.32 -17.85
CA ALA A 210 4.25 10.33 -17.67
C ALA A 210 4.75 9.11 -16.88
N LEU A 211 4.06 8.73 -15.79
CA LEU A 211 4.39 7.55 -14.99
C LEU A 211 4.30 6.25 -15.81
N VAL A 212 3.25 6.10 -16.60
CA VAL A 212 3.05 4.91 -17.43
C VAL A 212 4.07 4.84 -18.57
N GLU A 213 4.42 5.97 -19.18
CA GLU A 213 5.48 6.06 -20.20
C GLU A 213 6.85 5.68 -19.63
N GLN A 214 7.16 6.09 -18.39
CA GLN A 214 8.37 5.66 -17.67
C GLN A 214 8.42 4.14 -17.43
N GLU A 215 7.26 3.49 -17.35
CA GLU A 215 7.19 2.02 -17.27
C GLU A 215 7.37 1.33 -18.63
N GLY A 216 7.56 2.08 -19.72
CA GLY A 216 7.78 1.57 -21.07
C GLY A 216 6.48 1.30 -21.83
N PHE A 217 5.35 1.88 -21.40
CA PHE A 217 4.10 1.83 -22.14
C PHE A 217 3.74 3.20 -22.71
N VAL A 218 3.75 3.32 -24.03
CA VAL A 218 3.22 4.49 -24.74
C VAL A 218 1.84 4.11 -25.27
N PRO A 219 0.77 4.78 -24.83
CA PRO A 219 -0.57 4.52 -25.33
C PRO A 219 -0.67 4.95 -26.79
N GLN A 220 -1.16 4.07 -27.66
CA GLN A 220 -1.59 4.45 -29.00
C GLN A 220 -3.04 4.93 -28.91
N PHE A 221 -3.24 6.19 -28.54
CA PHE A 221 -4.54 6.82 -28.74
C PHE A 221 -4.59 7.31 -30.18
N GLY A 222 -5.38 6.64 -31.01
CA GLY A 222 -5.72 7.09 -32.36
C GLY A 222 -6.73 8.22 -32.35
#